data_AF-A0A522MEK3-F1
#
_entry.id   AF-A0A522MEK3-F1
#
_cell.length_a   1.000
_cell.length_b   1.000
_cell.length_c   1.000
_cell.angle_alpha   90.00
_cell.angle_beta   90.00
_cell.angle_gamma   90.00
#
_symmetry.space_group_name_H-M   'P 1'
#
loop_
_entity.id
_entity.type
_entity.pdbx_description
1 polymer ?
#
loop_
_entity_poly.entity_id
_entity_poly.type
_entity_poly.pdbx_seq_one_letter_code
_entity_poly.pdbx_strand_id
1 'polypeptide(L)' 'VLAVGDCGTCGGIFVANYATRGPISDVIPVDAVANGCPSNPLAILRGLLHITHHLTS' A
#
# COMPACT_ATOMS: atom_id res chain seq x y z
N VAL A 1 7.00 -3.16 -4.52
CA VAL A 1 6.30 -2.00 -3.93
C VAL A 1 5.23 -2.48 -2.96
N LEU A 2 5.27 -2.00 -1.70
CA LEU A 2 4.23 -2.21 -0.69
C LEU A 2 3.40 -0.93 -0.54
N ALA A 3 2.10 -0.97 -0.82
CA ALA A 3 1.22 0.16 -0.54
C ALA A 3 0.74 0.11 0.92
N VAL A 4 1.00 1.17 1.70
CA VAL A 4 0.69 1.23 3.14
C VAL A 4 -0.36 2.29 3.42
N GLY A 5 -1.42 1.86 4.11
CA GLY A 5 -2.54 2.69 4.53
C GLY A 5 -3.55 2.98 3.42
N ASP A 6 -4.78 3.28 3.81
CA ASP A 6 -5.91 3.39 2.87
C ASP A 6 -5.69 4.49 1.81
N CYS A 7 -5.00 5.57 2.18
CA CYS A 7 -4.62 6.62 1.24
C CYS A 7 -3.75 6.10 0.09
N GLY A 8 -2.81 5.20 0.38
CA GLY A 8 -1.93 4.60 -0.64
C GLY A 8 -2.59 3.44 -1.39
N THR A 9 -3.47 2.67 -0.74
CA THR A 9 -4.08 1.46 -1.33
C THR A 9 -5.33 1.74 -2.17
N CYS A 10 -6.16 2.72 -1.80
CA CYS A 10 -7.41 3.05 -2.51
C CYS A 10 -7.70 4.55 -2.61
N GLY A 11 -6.80 5.42 -2.13
CA GLY A 11 -7.02 6.87 -2.02
C GLY A 11 -7.64 7.31 -0.68
N GLY A 12 -8.20 6.37 0.10
CA GLY A 12 -8.67 6.60 1.46
C GLY A 12 -9.64 7.78 1.58
N ILE A 13 -9.50 8.55 2.67
CA ILE A 13 -10.38 9.71 2.95
C ILE A 13 -10.17 10.86 1.95
N PHE A 14 -9.01 10.91 1.29
CA PHE A 14 -8.66 12.02 0.41
C PHE A 14 -9.12 11.79 -1.04
N VAL A 15 -9.44 10.55 -1.41
CA VAL A 15 -9.87 10.13 -2.76
C VAL A 15 -8.95 10.70 -3.87
N ALA A 16 -9.36 10.68 -5.14
CA ALA A 16 -8.69 11.43 -6.20
C ALA A 16 -9.27 12.86 -6.26
N ASN A 17 -8.41 13.88 -6.20
CA ASN A 17 -8.82 15.29 -6.24
C ASN A 17 -7.70 16.17 -6.83
N TYR A 18 -7.78 17.50 -6.64
CA TYR A 18 -6.78 18.44 -7.16
C TYR A 18 -5.35 18.24 -6.60
N ALA A 19 -5.22 17.62 -5.42
CA ALA A 19 -3.98 17.41 -4.67
C ALA A 19 -3.60 15.92 -4.53
N THR A 20 -4.48 14.97 -4.86
CA THR A 20 -4.25 13.52 -4.72
C THR A 20 -4.65 12.75 -5.98
N ARG A 21 -3.95 11.66 -6.27
CA ARG A 21 -4.14 10.86 -7.50
C ARG A 21 -4.89 9.53 -7.31
N GLY A 22 -5.50 9.32 -6.15
CA GLY A 22 -6.07 8.01 -5.81
C GLY A 22 -4.97 6.99 -5.45
N PRO A 23 -5.18 5.69 -5.72
CA PRO A 23 -4.27 4.64 -5.27
C PRO A 23 -2.92 4.67 -6.00
N ILE A 24 -1.86 4.20 -5.34
CA ILE A 24 -0.51 4.16 -5.94
C ILE A 24 -0.40 3.15 -7.10
N SER A 25 -1.32 2.16 -7.16
CA SER A 25 -1.42 1.18 -8.24
C SER A 25 -1.66 1.80 -9.62
N ASP A 26 -2.21 3.00 -9.66
CA ASP A 26 -2.46 3.73 -10.92
C ASP A 26 -1.18 4.38 -11.47
N VAL A 27 -0.12 4.44 -10.67
CA VAL A 27 1.16 5.08 -11.03
C VAL A 27 2.26 4.04 -11.24
N ILE A 28 2.35 3.04 -10.35
CA ILE A 28 3.35 1.96 -10.43
C ILE A 28 2.74 0.63 -9.98
N PRO A 29 3.26 -0.51 -10.47
CA PRO A 29 2.84 -1.83 -10.00
C PRO A 29 3.03 -2.01 -8.49
N VAL A 30 2.06 -2.65 -7.84
CA VAL A 30 2.04 -2.92 -6.40
C VAL A 30 2.07 -4.43 -6.18
N ASP A 31 3.00 -4.90 -5.35
CA ASP A 31 3.16 -6.32 -5.04
C ASP A 31 2.31 -6.74 -3.83
N ALA A 32 2.10 -5.82 -2.88
CA ALA A 32 1.30 -6.08 -1.69
C ALA A 32 0.67 -4.79 -1.13
N VAL A 33 -0.36 -4.98 -0.32
CA VAL A 33 -1.11 -3.90 0.34
C VAL A 33 -1.21 -4.13 1.86
N ALA A 34 -1.06 -3.07 2.63
CA ALA A 34 -1.29 -3.04 4.08
C ALA A 34 -2.37 -2.01 4.40
N ASN A 35 -3.64 -2.45 4.44
CA ASN A 35 -4.79 -1.57 4.67
C ASN A 35 -4.86 -0.99 6.09
N GLY A 36 -5.57 0.13 6.23
CA GLY A 36 -5.90 0.81 7.49
C GLY A 36 -5.56 2.31 7.50
N CYS A 37 -6.16 3.05 8.44
CA CYS A 37 -5.97 4.49 8.58
C CYS A 37 -5.80 4.89 10.07
N PRO A 38 -4.60 4.67 10.67
CA PRO A 38 -3.38 4.11 10.07
C PRO A 38 -3.38 2.58 10.03
N SER A 39 -2.55 1.99 9.16
CA SER A 39 -2.40 0.54 9.07
C SER A 39 -1.83 -0.06 10.36
N ASN A 40 -2.31 -1.24 10.77
CA ASN A 40 -1.76 -1.95 11.92
C ASN A 40 -0.28 -2.29 11.65
N PRO A 41 0.65 -2.03 12.58
CA PRO A 41 2.08 -2.32 12.39
C PRO A 41 2.36 -3.77 11.94
N LEU A 42 1.58 -4.72 12.45
CA LEU A 42 1.73 -6.13 12.09
C LEU A 42 1.29 -6.42 10.64
N ALA A 43 0.39 -5.62 10.06
CA ALA A 43 0.04 -5.72 8.64
C ALA A 43 1.19 -5.25 7.75
N ILE A 44 1.90 -4.19 8.15
CA ILE A 44 3.08 -3.69 7.44
C ILE A 44 4.19 -4.77 7.45
N LEU A 45 4.49 -5.35 8.62
CA LEU A 45 5.50 -6.41 8.74
C LEU A 45 5.17 -7.64 7.88
N ARG A 46 3.89 -8.06 7.85
CA ARG A 46 3.45 -9.17 6.98
C ARG A 46 3.64 -8.85 5.50
N GLY A 47 3.32 -7.63 5.07
CA GLY A 47 3.54 -7.18 3.70
C GLY A 47 5.01 -7.15 3.31
N LEU A 48 5.88 -6.69 4.21
CA LEU A 48 7.33 -6.70 4.00
C LEU A 48 7.87 -8.12 3.84
N LEU A 49 7.52 -9.02 4.76
CA LEU A 49 7.92 -10.43 4.69
C LEU A 49 7.46 -11.06 3.38
N HIS A 50 6.20 -10.83 2.98
CA HIS A 50 5.67 -11.34 1.72
C HIS A 50 6.53 -10.94 0.53
N ILE A 51 6.91 -9.66 0.43
CA ILE A 51 7.73 -9.16 -0.70
C ILE A 51 9.15 -9.73 -0.64
N THR A 52 9.77 -9.77 0.54
CA THR A 52 11.18 -10.21 0.65
C THR A 52 11.35 -11.71 0.44
N HIS A 53 10.36 -12.54 0.79
CA HIS A 53 10.42 -13.98 0.60
C HIS A 53 10.51 -14.39 -0.88
N HIS A 54 9.98 -13.57 -1.80
CA HIS A 54 10.11 -13.80 -3.24
C HIS A 54 11.53 -13.53 -3.79
N LEU A 55 12.39 -12.83 -3.04
CA LEU A 55 13.77 -12.52 -3.45
C LEU A 55 14.80 -13.53 -2.92
N THR A 56 14.38 -14.42 -2.02
CA THR A 56 15.23 -15.46 -1.43
C THR A 56 15.06 -16.83 -2.09
N SER A 57 14.27 -16.91 -3.17
CA SER A 57 14.01 -18.13 -3.96
C SER A 57 14.71 -18.01 -5.31
#